data_AF-A0A3R9F2K4-F1
#
_entry.id   AF-A0A3R9F2K4-F1
#
_cell.length_a   1.000
_cell.length_b   1.000
_cell.length_c   1.000
_cell.angle_alpha   90.00
_cell.angle_beta   90.00
_cell.angle_gamma   90.00
#
_symmetry.space_group_name_H-M   'P 1'
#
loop_
_entity.id
_entity.type
_entity.pdbx_description
1 polymer ?
#
loop_
_entity_poly.entity_id
_entity_poly.type
_entity_poly.pdbx_seq_one_letter_code
_entity_poly.pdbx_strand_id
1 'polypeptide(L)'
;MNGQLTYQDYKEFFTKMKYANHFSDYHEQVRMMKNFDRLVDSMEIVEFYPKNSFIREALTSLYVFTEKKLVKISEYDKRVKFDVFNYNDIQTLNLETQDYYGSGRSALNIQFSNGEQVYLNSNEDTDDDWEDTFEDKIVKIFNFLLTK
;
A
#
# COMPACT_ATOMS: atom_id res chain seq x y z
N MET A 1 -4.09 -17.54 -1.64
CA MET A 1 -5.40 -17.05 -2.14
C MET A 1 -5.13 -16.43 -3.49
N ASN A 2 -5.59 -17.00 -4.62
CA ASN A 2 -5.29 -16.46 -5.96
C ASN A 2 -6.32 -15.38 -6.37
N GLY A 3 -6.48 -14.36 -5.53
CA GLY A 3 -7.43 -13.27 -5.74
C GLY A 3 -6.73 -11.93 -5.52
N GLN A 4 -6.96 -10.99 -6.43
CA GLN A 4 -6.48 -9.62 -6.33
C GLN A 4 -6.85 -9.03 -4.96
N LEU A 5 -5.87 -8.72 -4.11
CA LEU A 5 -6.10 -8.15 -2.78
C LEU A 5 -6.68 -6.72 -2.89
N THR A 6 -7.99 -6.55 -2.79
CA THR A 6 -8.58 -5.21 -2.78
C THR A 6 -8.48 -4.55 -1.39
N TYR A 7 -8.78 -3.25 -1.31
CA TYR A 7 -8.91 -2.58 0.00
C TYR A 7 -9.98 -3.25 0.87
N GLN A 8 -11.09 -3.73 0.28
CA GLN A 8 -12.14 -4.41 1.03
C GLN A 8 -11.69 -5.78 1.54
N ASP A 9 -10.96 -6.55 0.72
CA ASP A 9 -10.39 -7.84 1.16
C ASP A 9 -9.41 -7.65 2.31
N TYR A 10 -8.53 -6.65 2.20
CA TYR A 10 -7.61 -6.24 3.26
C TYR A 10 -8.38 -5.90 4.55
N LYS A 11 -9.42 -5.08 4.42
CA LYS A 11 -10.25 -4.67 5.55
C LYS A 11 -10.98 -5.82 6.21
N GLU A 12 -11.57 -6.72 5.44
CA GLU A 12 -12.20 -7.91 5.95
C GLU A 12 -11.21 -8.83 6.66
N PHE A 13 -10.02 -9.03 6.08
CA PHE A 13 -8.98 -9.89 6.65
C PHE A 13 -8.57 -9.40 8.04
N PHE A 14 -8.10 -8.16 8.17
CA PHE A 14 -7.64 -7.64 9.45
C PHE A 14 -8.78 -7.44 10.46
N THR A 15 -10.01 -7.21 9.99
CA THR A 15 -11.20 -7.20 10.86
C THR A 15 -11.51 -8.59 11.41
N LYS A 16 -11.40 -9.66 10.60
CA LYS A 16 -11.59 -11.05 11.06
C LYS A 16 -10.49 -11.44 12.06
N MET A 17 -9.22 -11.13 11.77
CA MET A 17 -8.08 -11.42 12.64
C MET A 17 -8.21 -10.74 14.02
N LYS A 18 -8.73 -9.51 14.05
CA LYS A 18 -9.06 -8.79 15.28
C LYS A 18 -9.95 -9.59 16.23
N TYR A 19 -10.98 -10.28 15.71
CA TYR A 19 -11.95 -11.04 16.50
C TYR A 19 -11.50 -12.46 16.83
N ALA A 20 -10.43 -12.96 16.20
CA ALA A 20 -9.89 -14.31 16.39
C ALA A 20 -8.86 -14.42 17.53
N ASN A 21 -8.88 -13.52 18.52
CA ASN A 21 -7.91 -13.41 19.64
C ASN A 21 -6.46 -13.04 19.26
N HIS A 22 -6.19 -12.62 18.02
CA HIS A 22 -4.91 -12.02 17.62
C HIS A 22 -4.90 -10.49 17.72
N PHE A 23 -5.65 -9.94 18.68
CA PHE A 23 -6.00 -8.52 18.68
C PHE A 23 -4.79 -7.61 18.84
N SER A 24 -3.80 -7.99 19.66
CA SER A 24 -2.57 -7.21 19.89
C SER A 24 -1.80 -6.94 18.61
N ASP A 25 -1.78 -7.93 17.72
CA ASP A 25 -0.83 -7.99 16.60
C ASP A 25 -1.30 -7.17 15.40
N TYR A 26 -2.60 -6.79 15.37
CA TYR A 26 -3.24 -6.16 14.21
C TYR A 26 -3.97 -4.84 14.52
N HIS A 27 -3.71 -4.27 15.70
CA HIS A 27 -4.35 -3.04 16.16
C HIS A 27 -4.07 -1.83 15.27
N GLU A 28 -2.86 -1.75 14.72
CA GLU A 28 -2.40 -0.66 13.86
C GLU A 28 -3.22 -0.63 12.56
N GLN A 29 -3.27 -1.74 11.85
CA GLN A 29 -3.99 -1.88 10.58
C GLN A 29 -5.48 -1.54 10.76
N VAL A 30 -6.12 -2.08 11.79
CA VAL A 30 -7.53 -1.77 12.11
C VAL A 30 -7.74 -0.29 12.40
N ARG A 31 -6.81 0.37 13.11
CA ARG A 31 -6.91 1.80 13.42
C ARG A 31 -6.72 2.65 12.16
N MET A 32 -5.76 2.33 11.31
CA MET A 32 -5.53 3.03 10.04
C MET A 32 -6.78 2.96 9.16
N MET A 33 -7.33 1.77 8.96
CA MET A 33 -8.53 1.56 8.14
C MET A 33 -9.73 2.34 8.68
N LYS A 34 -9.98 2.27 10.00
CA LYS A 34 -11.08 3.02 10.61
C LYS A 34 -10.97 4.53 10.40
N ASN A 35 -9.75 5.08 10.40
CA ASN A 35 -9.56 6.51 10.14
C ASN A 35 -9.67 6.82 8.65
N PHE A 36 -9.15 5.94 7.79
CA PHE A 36 -9.27 6.08 6.34
C PHE A 36 -10.72 6.08 5.86
N ASP A 37 -11.52 5.10 6.28
CA ASP A 37 -12.95 4.98 5.94
C ASP A 37 -13.78 6.23 6.31
N ARG A 38 -13.29 7.03 7.26
CA ARG A 38 -13.96 8.27 7.69
C ARG A 38 -13.61 9.47 6.82
N LEU A 39 -12.51 9.40 6.06
CA LEU A 39 -11.91 10.52 5.35
C LEU A 39 -11.93 10.34 3.83
N VAL A 40 -11.96 9.10 3.36
CA VAL A 40 -11.90 8.76 1.94
C VAL A 40 -13.04 7.83 1.60
N ASP A 41 -13.77 8.17 0.54
CA ASP A 41 -14.78 7.27 0.00
C ASP A 41 -14.09 6.09 -0.68
N SER A 42 -14.39 4.87 -0.21
CA SER A 42 -13.84 3.65 -0.79
C SER A 42 -14.15 3.47 -2.28
N MET A 43 -15.19 4.15 -2.81
CA MET A 43 -15.51 4.14 -4.24
C MET A 43 -14.49 4.92 -5.10
N GLU A 44 -13.65 5.77 -4.51
CA GLU A 44 -12.64 6.53 -5.23
C GLU A 44 -11.27 5.82 -5.31
N ILE A 45 -11.14 4.63 -4.72
CA ILE A 45 -9.88 3.87 -4.70
C ILE A 45 -9.69 3.18 -6.06
N VAL A 46 -8.63 3.56 -6.76
CA VAL A 46 -8.19 2.88 -7.99
C VAL A 46 -7.28 1.71 -7.64
N GLU A 47 -6.30 1.94 -6.77
CA GLU A 47 -5.41 0.87 -6.30
C GLU A 47 -4.94 1.15 -4.87
N PHE A 48 -4.56 0.08 -4.18
CA PHE A 48 -4.20 0.09 -2.78
C PHE A 48 -2.94 -0.75 -2.55
N TYR A 49 -2.01 -0.24 -1.75
CA TYR A 49 -0.76 -0.94 -1.41
C TYR A 49 -0.50 -0.94 0.10
N PRO A 50 -0.64 -2.10 0.78
CA PRO A 50 -0.49 -2.22 2.23
C PRO A 50 0.96 -2.53 2.64
N LYS A 51 1.87 -1.58 2.45
CA LYS A 51 3.29 -1.73 2.77
C LYS A 51 3.51 -2.24 4.20
N ASN A 52 4.27 -3.32 4.33
CA ASN A 52 4.64 -4.01 5.57
C ASN A 52 3.48 -4.61 6.39
N SER A 53 2.26 -4.68 5.85
CA SER A 53 1.11 -5.13 6.65
C SER A 53 1.14 -6.61 7.03
N PHE A 54 1.92 -7.42 6.31
CA PHE A 54 2.06 -8.86 6.55
C PHE A 54 3.38 -9.21 7.25
N ILE A 55 4.24 -8.23 7.51
CA ILE A 55 5.52 -8.42 8.19
C ILE A 55 5.35 -8.10 9.68
N ARG A 56 5.74 -9.04 10.54
CA ARG A 56 5.69 -8.83 12.00
C ARG A 56 6.66 -7.72 12.42
N GLU A 57 6.22 -6.87 13.35
CA GLU A 57 7.03 -5.79 13.98
C GLU A 57 7.50 -4.69 13.02
N ALA A 58 7.10 -4.70 11.76
CA ALA A 58 7.38 -3.63 10.81
C ALA A 58 6.34 -2.51 10.91
N LEU A 59 6.80 -1.26 10.79
CA LEU A 59 5.90 -0.11 10.71
C LEU A 59 5.06 -0.20 9.44
N THR A 60 3.74 -0.22 9.61
CA THR A 60 2.82 -0.34 8.48
C THR A 60 2.61 1.02 7.82
N SER A 61 2.43 1.03 6.51
CA SER A 61 1.93 2.19 5.78
C SER A 61 0.97 1.76 4.70
N LEU A 62 -0.15 2.46 4.57
CA LEU A 62 -1.11 2.23 3.50
C LEU A 62 -0.96 3.32 2.46
N TYR A 63 -0.79 2.92 1.21
CA TYR A 63 -0.78 3.82 0.07
C TYR A 63 -2.06 3.60 -0.72
N VAL A 64 -2.85 4.66 -0.86
CA VAL A 64 -4.13 4.63 -1.55
C VAL A 64 -4.04 5.55 -2.74
N PHE A 65 -4.15 4.97 -3.93
CA PHE A 65 -4.17 5.69 -5.19
C PHE A 65 -5.62 5.92 -5.56
N THR A 66 -6.06 7.18 -5.50
CA THR A 66 -7.37 7.61 -6.01
C THR A 66 -7.22 8.16 -7.41
N GLU A 67 -8.32 8.45 -8.11
CA GLU A 67 -8.27 9.07 -9.44
C GLU A 67 -7.49 10.40 -9.49
N LYS A 68 -7.40 11.12 -8.36
CA LYS A 68 -6.87 12.48 -8.28
C LYS A 68 -5.55 12.58 -7.52
N LYS A 69 -5.35 11.74 -6.49
CA LYS A 69 -4.27 11.90 -5.51
C LYS A 69 -3.83 10.58 -4.91
N LEU A 70 -2.56 10.53 -4.52
CA LEU A 70 -2.03 9.51 -3.61
C LEU A 70 -2.26 9.97 -2.17
N VAL A 71 -2.81 9.09 -1.35
CA VAL A 71 -2.92 9.26 0.10
C VAL A 71 -2.05 8.20 0.78
N LYS A 72 -1.05 8.63 1.53
CA LYS A 72 -0.27 7.78 2.43
C LYS A 72 -0.83 7.88 3.83
N ILE A 73 -1.02 6.74 4.46
CA ILE A 73 -1.54 6.58 5.81
C ILE A 73 -0.50 5.82 6.60
N SER A 74 -0.02 6.41 7.68
CA SER A 74 1.03 5.81 8.50
C SER A 74 0.78 6.08 9.97
N GLU A 75 1.38 5.27 10.84
CA GLU A 75 1.34 5.51 12.28
C GLU A 75 2.54 6.37 12.68
N TYR A 76 2.27 7.35 13.53
CA TYR A 76 3.27 8.23 14.12
C TYR A 76 2.87 8.53 15.56
N ASP A 77 3.68 8.08 16.52
CA ASP A 77 3.46 8.32 17.96
C ASP A 77 2.01 8.02 18.41
N LYS A 78 1.51 6.82 18.11
CA LYS A 78 0.14 6.37 18.40
C LYS A 78 -0.97 7.13 17.67
N ARG A 79 -0.63 8.04 16.75
CA ARG A 79 -1.56 8.79 15.89
C ARG A 79 -1.50 8.24 14.48
N VAL A 80 -2.60 8.40 13.75
CA VAL A 80 -2.62 8.12 12.32
C VAL A 80 -2.34 9.41 11.57
N LYS A 81 -1.29 9.42 10.76
CA LYS A 81 -0.91 10.53 9.88
C LYS A 81 -1.43 10.25 8.47
N PHE A 82 -1.95 11.30 7.83
CA PHE A 82 -2.39 11.30 6.45
C PHE A 82 -1.54 12.30 5.67
N ASP A 83 -0.75 11.80 4.72
CA ASP A 83 -0.01 12.62 3.78
C ASP A 83 -0.69 12.50 2.40
N VAL A 84 -0.93 13.64 1.75
CA VAL A 84 -1.63 13.69 0.47
C VAL A 84 -0.72 14.30 -0.59
N PHE A 85 -0.56 13.59 -1.70
CA PHE A 85 0.32 13.96 -2.81
C PHE A 85 -0.50 14.11 -4.09
N ASN A 86 -0.30 15.21 -4.83
CA ASN A 86 -0.91 15.37 -6.15
C ASN A 86 -0.02 14.70 -7.21
N TYR A 87 -0.64 14.09 -8.21
CA TYR A 87 0.12 13.44 -9.28
C TYR A 87 0.91 14.44 -10.14
N ASN A 88 0.40 15.67 -10.30
CA ASN A 88 1.11 16.75 -10.99
C ASN A 88 2.44 17.16 -10.31
N ASP A 89 2.64 16.74 -9.05
CA ASP A 89 3.88 17.00 -8.30
C ASP A 89 4.92 15.89 -8.51
N ILE A 90 4.61 14.81 -9.25
CA ILE A 90 5.56 13.73 -9.56
C ILE A 90 6.62 14.25 -10.52
N GLN A 91 7.88 14.16 -10.11
CA GLN A 91 9.04 14.51 -10.95
C GLN A 91 9.66 13.30 -11.63
N THR A 92 9.63 12.14 -10.96
CA THR A 92 10.26 10.92 -11.48
C THR A 92 9.45 9.71 -11.06
N LEU A 93 9.26 8.80 -12.00
CA LEU A 93 8.54 7.54 -11.84
C LEU A 93 9.40 6.44 -12.45
N ASN A 94 10.01 5.59 -11.62
CA ASN A 94 10.91 4.52 -12.06
C ASN A 94 10.37 3.17 -11.61
N LEU A 95 10.19 2.27 -12.57
CA LEU A 95 9.87 0.87 -12.31
C LEU A 95 11.11 0.02 -12.61
N GLU A 96 11.54 -0.75 -11.63
CA GLU A 96 12.55 -1.79 -11.77
C GLU A 96 11.86 -3.15 -11.75
N THR A 97 12.10 -3.95 -12.79
CA THR A 97 11.59 -5.33 -12.90
C THR A 97 12.77 -6.27 -13.08
N GLN A 98 12.79 -7.38 -12.33
CA GLN A 98 13.82 -8.41 -12.52
C GLN A 98 13.25 -9.59 -13.30
N ASP A 99 13.83 -9.87 -14.48
CA ASP A 99 13.48 -11.05 -15.25
C ASP A 99 14.47 -12.21 -14.98
N TYR A 100 13.89 -13.41 -14.84
CA TYR A 100 14.37 -14.72 -15.33
C TYR A 100 14.75 -15.86 -14.36
N TYR A 101 15.05 -15.71 -13.06
CA TYR A 101 15.41 -16.90 -12.23
C TYR A 101 15.16 -16.83 -10.70
N GLY A 102 14.49 -15.81 -10.19
CA GLY A 102 13.97 -15.76 -8.82
C GLY A 102 12.56 -15.18 -8.88
N SER A 103 11.73 -15.40 -7.85
CA SER A 103 10.38 -14.84 -7.73
C SER A 103 10.31 -13.38 -8.22
N GLY A 104 9.23 -13.01 -8.89
CA GLY A 104 9.11 -11.72 -9.57
C GLY A 104 9.29 -10.55 -8.59
N ARG A 105 10.34 -9.77 -8.82
CA ARG A 105 10.67 -8.60 -7.99
C ARG A 105 10.47 -7.35 -8.81
N SER A 106 9.42 -6.64 -8.45
CA SER A 106 9.14 -5.32 -8.97
C SER A 106 9.32 -4.29 -7.85
N ALA A 107 10.04 -3.22 -8.15
CA ALA A 107 10.20 -2.08 -7.27
C ALA A 107 9.80 -0.79 -7.99
N LEU A 108 8.96 0.01 -7.35
CA LEU A 108 8.48 1.28 -7.87
C LEU A 108 8.99 2.41 -7.00
N ASN A 109 9.65 3.36 -7.64
CA ASN A 109 10.06 4.62 -7.01
C ASN A 109 9.27 5.80 -7.60
N ILE A 110 8.60 6.56 -6.74
CA ILE A 110 7.87 7.78 -7.07
C ILE A 110 8.53 8.93 -6.31
N GLN A 111 9.08 9.90 -7.04
CA GLN A 111 9.70 11.08 -6.46
C GLN A 111 8.84 12.32 -6.73
N PHE A 112 8.53 13.07 -5.68
CA PHE A 112 7.72 14.29 -5.75
C PHE A 112 8.59 15.55 -5.70
N SER A 113 8.05 16.66 -6.20
CA SER A 113 8.73 17.96 -6.31
C SER A 113 9.12 18.60 -4.98
N ASN A 114 8.46 18.20 -3.90
CA ASN A 114 8.79 18.59 -2.53
C ASN A 114 9.94 17.78 -1.91
N GLY A 115 10.54 16.85 -2.68
CA GLY A 115 11.61 15.97 -2.22
C GLY A 115 11.13 14.70 -1.51
N GLU A 116 9.82 14.53 -1.30
CA GLU A 116 9.27 13.29 -0.76
C GLU A 116 9.39 12.15 -1.77
N GLN A 117 9.58 10.94 -1.25
CA GLN A 117 9.78 9.74 -2.04
C GLN A 117 8.89 8.60 -1.53
N VAL A 118 8.25 7.89 -2.46
CA VAL A 118 7.52 6.66 -2.19
C VAL A 118 8.24 5.52 -2.90
N TYR A 119 8.78 4.60 -2.12
CA TYR A 119 9.42 3.38 -2.59
C TYR A 119 8.56 2.18 -2.20
N LEU A 120 8.12 1.41 -3.19
CA LEU A 120 7.34 0.18 -3.03
C LEU A 120 8.16 -0.97 -3.59
N ASN A 121 8.23 -2.09 -2.88
CA ASN A 121 9.03 -3.25 -3.28
C ASN A 121 8.27 -4.53 -2.97
N SER A 122 7.97 -5.33 -4.01
CA SER A 122 7.13 -6.52 -3.87
C SER A 122 7.70 -7.60 -2.95
N ASN A 123 9.01 -7.62 -2.75
CA ASN A 123 9.71 -8.61 -1.93
C ASN A 123 9.99 -8.10 -0.50
N GLU A 124 10.27 -6.81 -0.34
CA GLU A 124 10.63 -6.24 0.98
C GLU A 124 9.41 -5.79 1.80
N ASP A 125 8.28 -5.52 1.13
CA ASP A 125 7.11 -4.91 1.77
C ASP A 125 6.06 -5.93 2.23
N THR A 126 6.31 -7.22 2.03
CA THR A 126 5.40 -8.31 2.39
C THR A 126 6.17 -9.60 2.71
N ASP A 127 5.47 -10.69 3.01
CA ASP A 127 6.04 -12.03 3.12
C ASP A 127 5.94 -12.82 1.79
N ASP A 128 6.59 -13.99 1.75
CA ASP A 128 6.65 -14.88 0.58
C ASP A 128 5.27 -15.32 0.06
N ASP A 129 4.21 -15.31 0.89
CA ASP A 129 2.87 -15.72 0.50
C ASP A 129 2.14 -14.66 -0.36
N TRP A 130 2.64 -13.41 -0.36
CA TRP A 130 2.00 -12.26 -0.99
C TRP A 130 2.89 -11.50 -1.98
N GLU A 131 4.16 -11.90 -2.19
CA GLU A 131 5.12 -11.24 -3.09
C GLU A 131 4.51 -10.98 -4.49
N ASP A 132 3.98 -12.03 -5.14
CA ASP A 132 3.34 -11.94 -6.46
C ASP A 132 2.15 -10.94 -6.48
N THR A 133 1.37 -10.90 -5.40
CA THR A 133 0.23 -9.97 -5.29
C THR A 133 0.71 -8.52 -5.18
N PHE A 134 1.84 -8.29 -4.49
CA PHE A 134 2.43 -6.97 -4.35
C PHE A 134 3.11 -6.52 -5.64
N GLU A 135 3.71 -7.44 -6.40
CA GLU A 135 4.23 -7.18 -7.73
C GLU A 135 3.11 -6.73 -8.68
N ASP A 136 2.01 -7.49 -8.76
CA ASP A 136 0.84 -7.14 -9.56
C ASP A 136 0.31 -5.74 -9.23
N LYS A 137 0.32 -5.36 -7.95
CA LYS A 137 -0.08 -4.03 -7.50
C LYS A 137 0.89 -2.95 -7.96
N ILE A 138 2.19 -3.19 -7.84
CA ILE A 138 3.22 -2.25 -8.31
C ILE A 138 3.04 -1.97 -9.81
N VAL A 139 2.83 -3.02 -10.62
CA VAL A 139 2.61 -2.87 -12.06
C VAL A 139 1.32 -2.08 -12.35
N LYS A 140 0.22 -2.38 -11.64
CA LYS A 140 -1.04 -1.62 -11.77
C LYS A 140 -0.88 -0.15 -11.40
N ILE A 141 -0.20 0.14 -10.29
CA ILE A 141 0.09 1.50 -9.84
C ILE A 141 0.92 2.24 -10.88
N PHE A 142 2.00 1.63 -11.38
CA PHE A 142 2.85 2.23 -12.40
C PHE A 142 2.04 2.58 -13.67
N ASN A 143 1.29 1.61 -14.20
CA ASN A 143 0.44 1.83 -15.39
C ASN A 143 -0.60 2.92 -15.17
N PHE A 144 -1.22 2.96 -13.99
CA PHE A 144 -2.17 4.01 -13.64
C PHE A 144 -1.50 5.40 -13.62
N LEU A 145 -0.33 5.53 -12.99
CA LEU A 145 0.39 6.81 -12.89
C LEU A 145 0.91 7.31 -14.23
N LEU A 146 1.17 6.44 -15.21
CA LEU A 146 1.51 6.84 -16.59
C LEU A 146 0.38 7.60 -17.30
N THR A 147 -0.85 7.53 -16.79
CA THR A 147 -2.02 8.21 -17.36
C THR A 147 -2.35 9.53 -16.67
N LYS A 148 -1.56 9.94 -15.68
CA LYS A 148 -1.82 11.12 -14.84
C LYS A 148 -1.01 12.35 -15.24
#